data_AF-A0A3T2AAL3-F1
#
_entry.id   AF-A0A3T2AAL3-F1
#
_cell.length_a   1.000
_cell.length_b   1.000
_cell.length_c   1.000
_cell.angle_alpha   90.00
_cell.angle_beta   90.00
_cell.angle_gamma   90.00
#
_symmetry.space_group_name_H-M   'P 1'
#
loop_
_entity.id
_entity.type
_entity.pdbx_description
1 polymer ?
#
loop_
_entity_poly.entity_id
_entity_poly.type
_entity_poly.pdbx_seq_one_letter_code
_entity_poly.pdbx_strand_id
1 'polypeptide(L)'
;MNKKRSLFLKSILTAMLFIIATTWISSNHGIKVQAASINHPTSIKQIFPDTILAEVMKNALGKSDVQDVVSQADLDQVTSIIGTSEGIRSLEGIEYLPNLTQVYLEDNNLSDISLLGGLVNLTDVYLDANPLSDISSLAKLKNLTNLYVSDCQVKDISALVSLSKLESLTADNNQISDVRALKGLTNLTTLVLYNNQIEDISALGNLRNIVQLELENQVGINNAINYQSQITIVNKVKDVTGALIIPSTISHNGVYQNQNITWSLNHYSKDVTYTFQKQVKIGVSTATFSGTIHQPLKAVPSYNGITYQLITTYKDEKGKELSTSKVGSKKYQANDVYSASPKNIPGYSLVAFPSNQAGKFGQSNIIVNYIYKANNYQLTSTFKDEKGKEISASVIDNRKYNINDMYSTKKVTIPGYSLIAIPRNQNGFFGTNNITVNYVYKKDSFSEKYSKEDKNMSPKVKLKKILPKTGDNGDSLNVMVGLLLILSTICINKVCHKPSK
;
A
#
# COMPACT_ATOMS: atom_id res chain seq x y z
N MET A 1 -46.18 65.27 -20.21
CA MET A 1 -44.70 65.35 -20.30
C MET A 1 -44.01 64.64 -19.11
N ASN A 2 -44.33 63.36 -18.84
CA ASN A 2 -44.15 62.78 -17.49
C ASN A 2 -43.57 61.34 -17.45
N LYS A 3 -42.52 61.06 -18.24
CA LYS A 3 -41.74 59.79 -18.12
C LYS A 3 -40.21 59.93 -18.12
N LYS A 4 -39.64 61.10 -18.45
CA LYS A 4 -38.16 61.33 -18.42
C LYS A 4 -37.60 61.94 -17.12
N ARG A 5 -38.44 62.47 -16.20
CA ARG A 5 -37.99 62.96 -14.87
C ARG A 5 -37.86 61.86 -13.80
N SER A 6 -38.46 60.69 -14.01
CA SER A 6 -38.44 59.57 -13.06
C SER A 6 -37.14 58.73 -13.12
N LEU A 7 -36.50 58.67 -14.29
CA LEU A 7 -35.24 57.92 -14.50
C LEU A 7 -33.99 58.69 -14.03
N PHE A 8 -34.03 60.03 -13.97
CA PHE A 8 -32.85 60.83 -13.57
C PHE A 8 -32.67 60.95 -12.05
N LEU A 9 -33.73 60.75 -11.24
CA LEU A 9 -33.61 60.71 -9.78
C LEU A 9 -33.21 59.33 -9.23
N LYS A 10 -33.46 58.23 -9.96
CA LYS A 10 -33.04 56.88 -9.53
C LYS A 10 -31.55 56.58 -9.76
N SER A 11 -30.86 57.40 -10.55
CA SER A 11 -29.40 57.29 -10.77
C SER A 11 -28.57 58.17 -9.83
N ILE A 12 -29.21 58.99 -8.99
CA ILE A 12 -28.52 59.87 -8.03
C ILE A 12 -28.58 59.29 -6.59
N LEU A 13 -29.58 58.47 -6.27
CA LEU A 13 -29.66 57.78 -4.97
C LEU A 13 -28.79 56.52 -4.86
N THR A 14 -28.20 56.03 -5.95
CA THR A 14 -27.24 54.91 -5.97
C THR A 14 -25.79 55.36 -6.07
N ALA A 15 -25.53 56.67 -5.92
CA ALA A 15 -24.19 57.29 -6.03
C ALA A 15 -23.71 57.98 -4.74
N MET A 16 -24.43 57.85 -3.62
CA MET A 16 -23.97 58.26 -2.27
C MET A 16 -23.72 57.05 -1.38
N LEU A 17 -22.86 56.13 -1.83
CA LEU A 17 -22.48 54.93 -1.09
C LEU A 17 -21.01 54.51 -1.32
N PHE A 18 -20.17 55.43 -1.82
CA PHE A 18 -18.78 55.12 -2.24
C PHE A 18 -17.74 56.23 -1.96
N ILE A 19 -17.98 57.02 -0.91
CA ILE A 19 -17.02 57.97 -0.33
C ILE A 19 -17.33 57.91 1.18
N ILE A 20 -16.60 57.19 2.05
CA ILE A 20 -15.15 57.19 2.28
C ILE A 20 -14.65 55.74 2.52
N ALA A 21 -13.93 55.12 1.58
CA ALA A 21 -13.27 53.83 1.80
C ALA A 21 -12.12 53.55 0.81
N THR A 22 -11.37 54.59 0.38
CA THR A 22 -10.39 54.47 -0.71
C THR A 22 -9.05 55.17 -0.46
N THR A 23 -8.40 54.88 0.67
CA THR A 23 -6.92 54.92 0.78
C THR A 23 -6.43 53.96 1.87
N TRP A 24 -6.41 52.66 1.57
CA TRP A 24 -5.48 51.72 2.20
C TRP A 24 -4.57 51.13 1.12
N ILE A 25 -3.53 51.90 0.78
CA ILE A 25 -2.38 51.36 0.06
C ILE A 25 -1.58 50.55 1.06
N SER A 26 -1.33 49.28 0.75
CA SER A 26 -0.49 48.40 1.56
C SER A 26 0.97 48.85 1.51
N SER A 27 1.37 49.75 2.41
CA SER A 27 2.77 50.04 2.72
C SER A 27 3.08 49.65 4.17
N ASN A 28 3.95 48.66 4.31
CA ASN A 28 4.32 48.06 5.59
C ASN A 28 5.25 49.00 6.38
N HIS A 29 4.67 49.97 7.09
CA HIS A 29 5.34 50.82 8.09
C HIS A 29 4.49 50.85 9.37
N GLY A 30 5.14 50.90 10.53
CA GLY A 30 4.48 50.76 11.83
C GLY A 30 3.50 51.90 12.15
N ILE A 31 2.24 51.73 11.77
CA ILE A 31 1.13 52.60 12.19
C ILE A 31 0.90 52.40 13.68
N LYS A 32 0.82 53.50 14.45
CA LYS A 32 0.36 53.47 15.84
C LYS A 32 -1.06 52.89 15.86
N VAL A 33 -1.23 51.75 16.51
CA VAL A 33 -2.53 51.07 16.65
C VAL A 33 -3.37 51.84 17.68
N GLN A 34 -3.96 52.94 17.25
CA GLN A 34 -5.06 53.62 17.92
C GLN A 34 -6.36 53.02 17.35
N ALA A 35 -7.33 52.71 18.21
CA ALA A 35 -8.67 52.32 17.78
C ALA A 35 -9.34 53.44 16.96
N ALA A 36 -10.34 53.09 16.16
CA ALA A 36 -11.03 54.03 15.29
C ALA A 36 -11.94 54.99 16.08
N SER A 37 -12.44 56.04 15.44
CA SER A 37 -13.40 56.96 16.04
C SER A 37 -14.42 57.45 15.03
N ILE A 38 -15.68 57.63 15.47
CA ILE A 38 -16.74 58.21 14.63
C ILE A 38 -16.63 59.74 14.60
N ASN A 39 -16.78 60.34 13.42
CA ASN A 39 -16.53 61.77 13.20
C ASN A 39 -17.78 62.67 13.39
N HIS A 40 -18.94 62.07 13.64
CA HIS A 40 -20.21 62.74 13.92
C HIS A 40 -21.14 61.77 14.67
N PRO A 41 -22.21 62.24 15.34
CA PRO A 41 -23.21 61.35 15.93
C PRO A 41 -23.87 60.48 14.86
N THR A 42 -23.89 59.17 15.09
CA THR A 42 -24.31 58.14 14.13
C THR A 42 -25.24 57.15 14.85
N SER A 43 -26.22 56.56 14.18
CA SER A 43 -27.12 55.60 14.84
C SER A 43 -26.42 54.28 15.17
N ILE A 44 -26.79 53.65 16.28
CA ILE A 44 -26.22 52.36 16.71
C ILE A 44 -26.27 51.33 15.57
N LYS A 45 -27.39 51.26 14.84
CA LYS A 45 -27.58 50.34 13.70
C LYS A 45 -26.69 50.63 12.48
N GLN A 46 -26.16 51.85 12.35
CA GLN A 46 -25.19 52.22 11.31
C GLN A 46 -23.75 51.92 11.74
N ILE A 47 -23.44 52.06 13.04
CA ILE A 47 -22.12 51.73 13.60
C ILE A 47 -21.93 50.21 13.68
N PHE A 48 -23.00 49.48 14.06
CA PHE A 48 -23.02 48.03 14.22
C PHE A 48 -24.03 47.40 13.22
N PRO A 49 -23.58 46.98 12.02
CA PRO A 49 -24.49 46.47 10.99
C PRO A 49 -25.09 45.09 11.29
N ASP A 50 -24.49 44.30 12.18
CA ASP A 50 -25.14 43.11 12.74
C ASP A 50 -26.30 43.55 13.67
N THR A 51 -27.51 43.03 13.43
CA THR A 51 -28.70 43.44 14.20
C THR A 51 -28.65 42.98 15.66
N ILE A 52 -27.99 41.86 15.93
CA ILE A 52 -27.84 41.32 17.26
C ILE A 52 -26.80 42.14 18.04
N LEU A 53 -25.65 42.43 17.43
CA LEU A 53 -24.65 43.31 18.04
C LEU A 53 -25.20 44.73 18.25
N ALA A 54 -26.00 45.26 17.33
CA ALA A 54 -26.66 46.55 17.51
C ALA A 54 -27.61 46.57 18.73
N GLU A 55 -28.34 45.47 18.97
CA GLU A 55 -29.24 45.34 20.12
C GLU A 55 -28.46 45.22 21.45
N VAL A 56 -27.36 44.45 21.46
CA VAL A 56 -26.40 44.39 22.57
C VAL A 56 -25.82 45.78 22.88
N MET A 57 -25.36 46.50 21.85
CA MET A 57 -24.78 47.83 22.01
C MET A 57 -25.81 48.87 22.44
N LYS A 58 -27.06 48.78 21.97
CA LYS A 58 -28.16 49.62 22.44
C LYS A 58 -28.38 49.47 23.94
N ASN A 59 -28.38 48.23 24.44
CA ASN A 59 -28.50 47.94 25.87
C ASN A 59 -27.28 48.46 26.66
N ALA A 60 -26.06 48.22 26.16
CA ALA A 60 -24.82 48.72 26.78
C ALA A 60 -24.74 50.26 26.84
N LEU A 61 -25.30 50.95 25.85
CA LEU A 61 -25.33 52.41 25.73
C LEU A 61 -26.59 53.05 26.38
N GLY A 62 -27.44 52.25 27.03
CA GLY A 62 -28.65 52.71 27.73
C GLY A 62 -29.68 53.40 26.81
N LYS A 63 -29.75 53.01 25.53
CA LYS A 63 -30.64 53.60 24.53
C LYS A 63 -31.94 52.79 24.39
N SER A 64 -32.96 53.38 23.77
CA SER A 64 -34.29 52.75 23.65
C SER A 64 -34.47 52.03 22.32
N ASP A 65 -33.86 52.55 21.24
CA ASP A 65 -33.93 52.00 19.89
C ASP A 65 -32.53 51.91 19.25
N VAL A 66 -32.29 50.94 18.37
CA VAL A 66 -31.03 50.85 17.60
C VAL A 66 -30.86 52.00 16.59
N GLN A 67 -31.92 52.77 16.31
CA GLN A 67 -31.85 54.02 15.54
C GLN A 67 -31.43 55.23 16.37
N ASP A 68 -31.34 55.13 17.71
CA ASP A 68 -30.84 56.21 18.54
C ASP A 68 -29.39 56.55 18.16
N VAL A 69 -29.10 57.85 18.06
CA VAL A 69 -27.76 58.34 17.71
C VAL A 69 -26.84 58.40 18.93
N VAL A 70 -25.59 58.01 18.73
CA VAL A 70 -24.52 58.05 19.73
C VAL A 70 -23.31 58.79 19.20
N SER A 71 -22.60 59.45 20.09
CA SER A 71 -21.33 60.13 19.82
C SER A 71 -20.15 59.23 20.22
N GLN A 72 -18.94 59.57 19.77
CA GLN A 72 -17.74 58.88 20.25
C GLN A 72 -17.61 58.95 21.78
N ALA A 73 -18.03 60.05 22.42
CA ALA A 73 -17.99 60.17 23.87
C ALA A 73 -18.94 59.22 24.60
N ASP A 74 -20.06 58.79 23.97
CA ASP A 74 -20.91 57.71 24.48
C ASP A 74 -20.19 56.36 24.33
N LEU A 75 -19.60 56.08 23.15
CA LEU A 75 -18.85 54.86 22.86
C LEU A 75 -17.63 54.69 23.77
N ASP A 76 -16.95 55.79 24.10
CA ASP A 76 -15.80 55.83 25.01
C ASP A 76 -16.15 55.43 26.45
N GLN A 77 -17.43 55.43 26.85
CA GLN A 77 -17.85 54.91 28.16
C GLN A 77 -17.98 53.38 28.18
N VAL A 78 -18.02 52.71 27.02
CA VAL A 78 -18.20 51.26 26.94
C VAL A 78 -16.89 50.55 27.24
N THR A 79 -16.83 49.92 28.41
CA THR A 79 -15.67 49.14 28.88
C THR A 79 -15.91 47.63 28.85
N SER A 80 -17.17 47.19 28.69
CA SER A 80 -17.57 45.79 28.61
C SER A 80 -18.70 45.59 27.60
N ILE A 81 -18.67 44.48 26.86
CA ILE A 81 -19.75 43.99 26.00
C ILE A 81 -20.16 42.60 26.48
N ILE A 82 -21.47 42.39 26.65
CA ILE A 82 -22.06 41.10 27.03
C ILE A 82 -23.09 40.73 25.95
N GLY A 83 -22.85 39.65 25.22
CA GLY A 83 -23.67 39.16 24.11
C GLY A 83 -23.63 37.65 23.95
N THR A 84 -23.45 36.92 25.05
CA THR A 84 -23.42 35.45 25.13
C THR A 84 -24.72 34.82 24.62
N SER A 85 -24.65 33.78 23.78
CA SER A 85 -25.80 33.03 23.24
C SER A 85 -26.81 33.84 22.40
N GLU A 86 -26.43 35.03 21.90
CA GLU A 86 -27.36 35.93 21.17
C GLU A 86 -27.41 35.65 19.64
N GLY A 87 -26.42 34.94 19.08
CA GLY A 87 -26.35 34.60 17.64
C GLY A 87 -25.70 35.67 16.75
N ILE A 88 -24.77 36.45 17.32
CA ILE A 88 -23.95 37.46 16.65
C ILE A 88 -23.05 36.81 15.59
N ARG A 89 -22.92 37.45 14.43
CA ARG A 89 -22.13 36.97 13.28
C ARG A 89 -20.98 37.89 12.88
N SER A 90 -21.07 39.18 13.18
CA SER A 90 -20.02 40.17 12.86
C SER A 90 -19.73 41.08 14.05
N LEU A 91 -18.46 41.46 14.18
CA LEU A 91 -17.98 42.47 15.15
C LEU A 91 -17.78 43.85 14.51
N GLU A 92 -18.24 44.07 13.28
CA GLU A 92 -18.15 45.38 12.60
C GLU A 92 -18.76 46.48 13.49
N GLY A 93 -17.94 47.51 13.78
CA GLY A 93 -18.26 48.59 14.70
C GLY A 93 -17.50 48.51 16.03
N ILE A 94 -16.99 47.34 16.42
CA ILE A 94 -16.27 47.16 17.70
C ILE A 94 -14.96 47.96 17.73
N GLU A 95 -14.39 48.28 16.57
CA GLU A 95 -13.18 49.08 16.43
C GLU A 95 -13.34 50.55 16.89
N TYR A 96 -14.59 51.01 17.12
CA TYR A 96 -14.91 52.34 17.67
C TYR A 96 -15.02 52.36 19.20
N LEU A 97 -14.67 51.27 19.89
CA LEU A 97 -14.74 51.12 21.35
C LEU A 97 -13.34 51.11 21.99
N PRO A 98 -12.61 52.24 22.02
CA PRO A 98 -11.18 52.30 22.40
C PRO A 98 -10.90 51.85 23.84
N ASN A 99 -11.88 52.00 24.73
CA ASN A 99 -11.74 51.74 26.17
C ASN A 99 -12.26 50.36 26.58
N LEU A 100 -12.57 49.49 25.61
CA LEU A 100 -13.07 48.14 25.85
C LEU A 100 -12.00 47.30 26.57
N THR A 101 -12.34 46.84 27.77
CA THR A 101 -11.50 45.96 28.61
C THR A 101 -12.03 44.52 28.62
N GLN A 102 -13.33 44.32 28.44
CA GLN A 102 -13.98 43.01 28.59
C GLN A 102 -14.93 42.69 27.44
N VAL A 103 -14.91 41.45 26.98
CA VAL A 103 -15.76 40.94 25.90
C VAL A 103 -16.27 39.55 26.26
N TYR A 104 -17.59 39.43 26.38
CA TYR A 104 -18.31 38.17 26.65
C TYR A 104 -19.21 37.85 25.45
N LEU A 105 -18.74 36.98 24.56
CA LEU A 105 -19.37 36.64 23.27
C LEU A 105 -19.38 35.11 23.01
N GLU A 106 -19.45 34.32 24.07
CA GLU A 106 -19.55 32.86 24.03
C GLU A 106 -20.84 32.42 23.30
N ASP A 107 -20.83 31.22 22.71
CA ASP A 107 -21.99 30.60 22.05
C ASP A 107 -22.63 31.49 20.95
N ASN A 108 -21.79 31.99 20.05
CA ASN A 108 -22.20 32.83 18.92
C ASN A 108 -21.81 32.21 17.57
N ASN A 109 -21.92 32.98 16.49
CA ASN A 109 -21.57 32.55 15.14
C ASN A 109 -20.37 33.34 14.57
N LEU A 110 -19.44 33.75 15.43
CA LEU A 110 -18.23 34.49 15.04
C LEU A 110 -17.22 33.55 14.39
N SER A 111 -16.82 33.85 13.15
CA SER A 111 -15.71 33.18 12.46
C SER A 111 -14.50 34.10 12.22
N ASP A 112 -14.66 35.41 12.47
CA ASP A 112 -13.62 36.43 12.31
C ASP A 112 -13.61 37.36 13.55
N ILE A 113 -12.46 37.45 14.20
CA ILE A 113 -12.18 38.34 15.34
C ILE A 113 -11.02 39.31 15.04
N SER A 114 -10.74 39.57 13.77
CA SER A 114 -9.65 40.45 13.32
C SER A 114 -9.75 41.87 13.91
N LEU A 115 -10.98 42.39 14.04
CA LEU A 115 -11.27 43.71 14.60
C LEU A 115 -10.89 43.86 16.08
N LEU A 116 -10.84 42.77 16.86
CA LEU A 116 -10.36 42.82 18.25
C LEU A 116 -8.87 43.21 18.34
N GLY A 117 -8.07 42.96 17.29
CA GLY A 117 -6.62 43.19 17.31
C GLY A 117 -6.18 44.65 17.42
N GLY A 118 -7.11 45.60 17.37
CA GLY A 118 -6.89 47.02 17.66
C GLY A 118 -7.15 47.43 19.12
N LEU A 119 -7.89 46.63 19.88
CA LEU A 119 -8.43 46.98 21.19
C LEU A 119 -7.45 46.61 22.31
N VAL A 120 -6.29 47.27 22.32
CA VAL A 120 -5.12 46.93 23.16
C VAL A 120 -5.37 47.02 24.69
N ASN A 121 -6.51 47.53 25.12
CA ASN A 121 -6.93 47.61 26.52
C ASN A 121 -7.64 46.34 27.03
N LEU A 122 -7.98 45.39 26.15
CA LEU A 122 -8.63 44.13 26.52
C LEU A 122 -7.80 43.34 27.55
N THR A 123 -8.45 42.99 28.65
CA THR A 123 -7.99 42.10 29.73
C THR A 123 -8.71 40.75 29.68
N ASP A 124 -10.01 40.78 29.36
CA ASP A 124 -10.91 39.62 29.43
C ASP A 124 -11.59 39.38 28.08
N VAL A 125 -11.32 38.22 27.46
CA VAL A 125 -11.91 37.85 26.17
C VAL A 125 -12.47 36.43 26.25
N TYR A 126 -13.80 36.34 26.19
CA TYR A 126 -14.56 35.10 26.20
C TYR A 126 -15.26 34.90 24.85
N LEU A 127 -14.88 33.81 24.18
CA LEU A 127 -15.26 33.48 22.79
C LEU A 127 -15.57 31.99 22.63
N ASP A 128 -15.80 31.26 23.73
CA ASP A 128 -16.12 29.83 23.72
C ASP A 128 -17.28 29.51 22.77
N ALA A 129 -17.33 28.29 22.23
CA ALA A 129 -18.40 27.79 21.35
C ALA A 129 -18.67 28.66 20.10
N ASN A 130 -17.63 29.31 19.54
CA ASN A 130 -17.70 29.99 18.25
C ASN A 130 -16.93 29.22 17.16
N PRO A 131 -17.30 29.34 15.86
CA PRO A 131 -16.59 28.69 14.74
C PRO A 131 -15.24 29.37 14.38
N LEU A 132 -14.40 29.67 15.38
CA LEU A 132 -13.13 30.35 15.26
C LEU A 132 -11.98 29.36 15.00
N SER A 133 -11.17 29.62 13.97
CA SER A 133 -9.93 28.86 13.70
C SER A 133 -8.66 29.72 13.71
N ASP A 134 -8.79 31.03 13.46
CA ASP A 134 -7.70 32.01 13.50
C ASP A 134 -7.88 32.96 14.69
N ILE A 135 -6.89 32.98 15.57
CA ILE A 135 -6.81 33.90 16.73
C ILE A 135 -5.58 34.84 16.64
N SER A 136 -4.97 34.96 15.46
CA SER A 136 -3.75 35.74 15.23
C SER A 136 -3.87 37.23 15.56
N SER A 137 -5.09 37.79 15.51
CA SER A 137 -5.39 39.17 15.91
C SER A 137 -5.08 39.45 17.39
N LEU A 138 -5.20 38.44 18.25
CA LEU A 138 -4.96 38.56 19.70
C LEU A 138 -3.48 38.83 20.05
N ALA A 139 -2.54 38.59 19.12
CA ALA A 139 -1.10 38.70 19.37
C ALA A 139 -0.60 40.09 19.82
N LYS A 140 -1.42 41.13 19.66
CA LYS A 140 -1.13 42.52 20.10
C LYS A 140 -1.69 42.85 21.48
N LEU A 141 -2.59 42.04 22.04
CA LEU A 141 -3.36 42.33 23.25
C LEU A 141 -2.55 42.03 24.52
N LYS A 142 -1.44 42.75 24.71
CA LYS A 142 -0.47 42.52 25.81
C LYS A 142 -1.04 42.77 27.22
N ASN A 143 -2.27 43.25 27.33
CA ASN A 143 -3.00 43.41 28.58
C ASN A 143 -3.88 42.21 28.94
N LEU A 144 -4.06 41.25 28.03
CA LEU A 144 -4.92 40.09 28.21
C LEU A 144 -4.47 39.22 29.40
N THR A 145 -5.38 39.02 30.35
CA THR A 145 -5.24 38.17 31.53
C THR A 145 -6.06 36.89 31.39
N ASN A 146 -7.22 36.96 30.75
CA ASN A 146 -8.16 35.86 30.61
C ASN A 146 -8.55 35.64 29.14
N LEU A 147 -8.32 34.42 28.63
CA LEU A 147 -8.71 34.02 27.28
C LEU A 147 -9.45 32.68 27.31
N TYR A 148 -10.68 32.70 26.81
CA TYR A 148 -11.58 31.55 26.75
C TYR A 148 -11.98 31.33 25.29
N VAL A 149 -11.50 30.23 24.69
CA VAL A 149 -11.69 29.84 23.28
C VAL A 149 -11.95 28.33 23.14
N SER A 150 -12.60 27.73 24.12
CA SER A 150 -13.03 26.33 24.13
C SER A 150 -14.14 26.06 23.10
N ASP A 151 -14.30 24.81 22.68
CA ASP A 151 -15.31 24.38 21.69
C ASP A 151 -15.28 25.16 20.36
N CYS A 152 -14.06 25.56 19.96
CA CYS A 152 -13.78 26.27 18.72
C CYS A 152 -13.13 25.34 17.68
N GLN A 153 -12.38 25.90 16.73
CA GLN A 153 -11.63 25.18 15.70
C GLN A 153 -10.15 25.61 15.67
N VAL A 154 -9.65 26.15 16.79
CA VAL A 154 -8.30 26.69 16.93
C VAL A 154 -7.27 25.57 16.82
N LYS A 155 -6.25 25.83 16.00
CA LYS A 155 -5.11 24.92 15.79
C LYS A 155 -3.78 25.57 16.12
N ASP A 156 -3.64 26.85 15.77
CA ASP A 156 -2.43 27.63 15.99
C ASP A 156 -2.65 28.65 17.11
N ILE A 157 -1.89 28.49 18.20
CA ILE A 157 -1.88 29.39 19.36
C ILE A 157 -0.58 30.22 19.43
N SER A 158 0.19 30.31 18.34
CA SER A 158 1.42 31.10 18.25
C SER A 158 1.21 32.59 18.59
N ALA A 159 -0.01 33.11 18.38
CA ALA A 159 -0.44 34.44 18.81
C ALA A 159 -0.18 34.71 20.31
N LEU A 160 -0.29 33.68 21.16
CA LEU A 160 -0.21 33.81 22.62
C LEU A 160 1.22 34.03 23.12
N VAL A 161 2.25 33.80 22.30
CA VAL A 161 3.67 33.74 22.72
C VAL A 161 4.20 34.98 23.43
N SER A 162 3.57 36.15 23.25
CA SER A 162 3.97 37.42 23.88
C SER A 162 2.99 37.96 24.93
N LEU A 163 1.92 37.22 25.24
CA LEU A 163 0.87 37.64 26.18
C LEU A 163 1.28 37.32 27.63
N SER A 164 2.40 37.88 28.09
CA SER A 164 3.01 37.53 29.37
C SER A 164 2.19 37.88 30.62
N LYS A 165 1.03 38.54 30.47
CA LYS A 165 0.06 38.79 31.53
C LYS A 165 -1.05 37.72 31.63
N LEU A 166 -1.08 36.73 30.73
CA LEU A 166 -2.12 35.72 30.72
C LEU A 166 -2.05 34.85 31.99
N GLU A 167 -3.17 34.80 32.72
CA GLU A 167 -3.36 34.10 33.99
C GLU A 167 -4.32 32.91 33.84
N SER A 168 -5.33 33.02 32.96
CA SER A 168 -6.26 31.93 32.61
C SER A 168 -6.31 31.70 31.10
N LEU A 169 -6.21 30.44 30.69
CA LEU A 169 -6.44 29.97 29.32
C LEU A 169 -7.31 28.72 29.33
N THR A 170 -8.51 28.80 28.74
CA THR A 170 -9.30 27.64 28.33
C THR A 170 -9.33 27.54 26.81
N ALA A 171 -8.94 26.37 26.31
CA ALA A 171 -8.92 26.06 24.89
C ALA A 171 -9.09 24.54 24.67
N ASP A 172 -9.89 23.89 25.51
CA ASP A 172 -10.33 22.51 25.30
C ASP A 172 -11.26 22.36 24.08
N ASN A 173 -11.52 21.12 23.66
CA ASN A 173 -12.38 20.81 22.51
C ASN A 173 -11.91 21.51 21.20
N ASN A 174 -10.60 21.52 20.95
CA ASN A 174 -9.96 22.22 19.84
C ASN A 174 -9.00 21.29 19.05
N GLN A 175 -8.19 21.86 18.14
CA GLN A 175 -7.28 21.12 17.25
C GLN A 175 -5.80 21.45 17.54
N ILE A 176 -5.48 21.93 18.74
CA ILE A 176 -4.15 22.37 19.14
C ILE A 176 -3.22 21.16 19.27
N SER A 177 -2.07 21.21 18.60
CA SER A 177 -1.01 20.19 18.69
C SER A 177 0.34 20.74 19.14
N ASP A 178 0.55 22.06 19.04
CA ASP A 178 1.81 22.73 19.38
C ASP A 178 1.63 23.75 20.52
N VAL A 179 2.00 23.33 21.73
CA VAL A 179 1.93 24.18 22.94
C VAL A 179 3.20 25.01 23.20
N ARG A 180 4.15 25.09 22.25
CA ARG A 180 5.40 25.85 22.43
C ARG A 180 5.19 27.34 22.68
N ALA A 181 4.08 27.92 22.21
CA ALA A 181 3.71 29.31 22.49
C ALA A 181 3.55 29.59 23.99
N LEU A 182 3.09 28.60 24.77
CA LEU A 182 2.81 28.75 26.20
C LEU A 182 4.08 28.78 27.08
N LYS A 183 5.23 28.37 26.55
CA LYS A 183 6.48 28.16 27.32
C LYS A 183 6.94 29.36 28.18
N GLY A 184 6.62 30.58 27.75
CA GLY A 184 6.98 31.82 28.43
C GLY A 184 5.90 32.42 29.33
N LEU A 185 4.69 31.85 29.36
CA LEU A 185 3.51 32.44 30.02
C LEU A 185 3.47 32.06 31.51
N THR A 186 4.52 32.41 32.25
CA THR A 186 4.74 31.96 33.64
C THR A 186 3.71 32.47 34.65
N ASN A 187 2.84 33.41 34.26
CA ASN A 187 1.74 33.91 35.10
C ASN A 187 0.48 33.02 35.02
N LEU A 188 0.43 32.04 34.10
CA LEU A 188 -0.70 31.10 34.02
C LEU A 188 -0.90 30.36 35.35
N THR A 189 -2.14 30.44 35.84
CA THR A 189 -2.67 29.73 37.01
C THR A 189 -3.71 28.69 36.60
N THR A 190 -4.46 28.94 35.54
CA THR A 190 -5.44 28.02 34.95
C THR A 190 -5.06 27.70 33.51
N LEU A 191 -4.95 26.40 33.20
CA LEU A 191 -4.68 25.90 31.85
C LEU A 191 -5.53 24.66 31.53
N VAL A 192 -6.55 24.85 30.69
CA VAL A 192 -7.50 23.80 30.29
C VAL A 192 -7.32 23.51 28.80
N LEU A 193 -6.83 22.31 28.48
CA LEU A 193 -6.45 21.88 27.12
C LEU A 193 -6.88 20.43 26.82
N TYR A 194 -7.86 19.88 27.54
CA TYR A 194 -8.36 18.53 27.25
C TYR A 194 -9.02 18.46 25.85
N ASN A 195 -9.21 17.25 25.30
CA ASN A 195 -9.79 17.05 23.96
C ASN A 195 -9.09 17.87 22.84
N ASN A 196 -7.75 17.84 22.81
CA ASN A 196 -6.92 18.46 21.76
C ASN A 196 -6.04 17.41 21.06
N GLN A 197 -5.00 17.82 20.34
CA GLN A 197 -4.09 16.96 19.56
C GLN A 197 -2.65 17.00 20.09
N ILE A 198 -2.46 17.22 21.41
CA ILE A 198 -1.17 17.49 22.02
C ILE A 198 -0.40 16.18 22.27
N GLU A 199 0.77 16.04 21.65
CA GLU A 199 1.68 14.90 21.88
C GLU A 199 2.89 15.29 22.78
N ASP A 200 3.29 16.56 22.83
CA ASP A 200 4.50 17.01 23.53
C ASP A 200 4.21 18.18 24.48
N ILE A 201 4.17 17.89 25.79
CA ILE A 201 3.94 18.89 26.84
C ILE A 201 5.24 19.41 27.48
N SER A 202 6.43 19.16 26.90
CA SER A 202 7.70 19.62 27.47
C SER A 202 7.81 21.16 27.53
N ALA A 203 7.02 21.88 26.73
CA ALA A 203 6.93 23.33 26.78
C ALA A 203 6.31 23.84 28.10
N LEU A 204 5.47 23.05 28.76
CA LEU A 204 4.71 23.45 29.95
C LEU A 204 5.53 23.34 31.25
N GLY A 205 6.70 22.68 31.24
CA GLY A 205 7.47 22.35 32.45
C GLY A 205 7.96 23.55 33.29
N ASN A 206 7.91 24.78 32.76
CA ASN A 206 8.27 26.01 33.47
C ASN A 206 7.07 26.79 34.06
N LEU A 207 5.84 26.34 33.87
CA LEU A 207 4.63 27.03 34.31
C LEU A 207 4.38 26.79 35.82
N ARG A 208 5.19 27.43 36.67
CA ARG A 208 5.25 27.13 38.11
C ARG A 208 4.02 27.58 38.92
N ASN A 209 3.22 28.50 38.38
CA ASN A 209 2.07 29.09 39.08
C ASN A 209 0.74 28.36 38.80
N ILE A 210 0.77 27.27 38.03
CA ILE A 210 -0.41 26.47 37.69
C ILE A 210 -1.04 25.88 38.97
N VAL A 211 -2.35 26.16 39.12
CA VAL A 211 -3.27 25.72 40.17
C VAL A 211 -4.40 24.84 39.59
N GLN A 212 -4.89 25.13 38.38
CA GLN A 212 -5.77 24.25 37.59
C GLN A 212 -5.09 23.82 36.29
N LEU A 213 -5.08 22.50 36.02
CA LEU A 213 -4.46 21.90 34.84
C LEU A 213 -5.30 20.74 34.33
N GLU A 214 -5.66 20.76 33.05
CA GLU A 214 -6.42 19.69 32.41
C GLU A 214 -5.82 19.36 31.04
N LEU A 215 -5.33 18.13 30.87
CA LEU A 215 -4.57 17.64 29.70
C LEU A 215 -5.11 16.29 29.17
N GLU A 216 -6.34 15.96 29.52
CA GLU A 216 -6.95 14.66 29.26
C GLU A 216 -7.33 14.47 27.77
N ASN A 217 -7.59 13.22 27.38
CA ASN A 217 -8.32 12.85 26.15
C ASN A 217 -7.76 13.42 24.83
N GLN A 218 -6.44 13.50 24.68
CA GLN A 218 -5.81 13.95 23.44
C GLN A 218 -6.00 12.95 22.29
N VAL A 219 -6.14 13.43 21.06
CA VAL A 219 -6.29 12.62 19.84
C VAL A 219 -5.24 13.04 18.80
N GLY A 220 -4.11 12.34 18.75
CA GLY A 220 -3.09 12.55 17.72
C GLY A 220 -3.39 11.73 16.46
N ILE A 221 -3.18 12.30 15.27
CA ILE A 221 -3.33 11.60 13.99
C ILE A 221 -2.05 11.73 13.18
N ASN A 222 -1.32 10.62 13.02
CA ASN A 222 -0.12 10.60 12.20
C ASN A 222 -0.43 10.68 10.71
N ASN A 223 0.57 11.12 9.93
CA ASN A 223 0.53 11.02 8.48
C ASN A 223 0.33 9.57 8.03
N ALA A 224 -0.63 9.36 7.14
CA ALA A 224 -1.02 8.03 6.68
C ALA A 224 0.08 7.35 5.84
N ILE A 225 0.56 6.20 6.32
CA ILE A 225 1.60 5.37 5.68
C ILE A 225 0.98 4.23 4.86
N ASN A 226 1.74 3.62 3.96
CA ASN A 226 1.28 2.45 3.21
C ASN A 226 1.24 1.21 4.11
N TYR A 227 0.17 0.40 4.00
CA TYR A 227 0.07 -0.87 4.72
C TYR A 227 1.21 -1.83 4.37
N GLN A 228 1.75 -2.47 5.40
CA GLN A 228 2.71 -3.57 5.32
C GLN A 228 2.34 -4.61 6.38
N SER A 229 2.75 -5.87 6.21
CA SER A 229 2.52 -6.92 7.21
C SER A 229 3.31 -6.69 8.51
N GLN A 230 4.36 -5.87 8.47
CA GLN A 230 5.04 -5.36 9.64
C GLN A 230 5.17 -3.84 9.50
N ILE A 231 4.68 -3.10 10.49
CA ILE A 231 4.69 -1.64 10.53
C ILE A 231 5.41 -1.20 11.79
N THR A 232 6.33 -0.26 11.67
CA THR A 232 7.04 0.34 12.80
C THR A 232 6.95 1.86 12.71
N ILE A 233 6.58 2.53 13.81
CA ILE A 233 6.62 3.98 13.96
C ILE A 233 7.41 4.36 15.21
N VAL A 234 7.92 5.59 15.24
CA VAL A 234 8.57 6.16 16.43
C VAL A 234 7.51 6.78 17.33
N ASN A 235 7.54 6.47 18.63
CA ASN A 235 6.73 7.14 19.65
C ASN A 235 7.21 8.60 19.80
N LYS A 236 6.27 9.54 19.79
CA LYS A 236 6.55 10.98 19.90
C LYS A 236 6.06 11.58 21.21
N VAL A 237 5.23 10.86 21.96
CA VAL A 237 4.52 11.40 23.11
C VAL A 237 5.51 11.68 24.23
N LYS A 238 5.60 12.94 24.68
CA LYS A 238 6.58 13.40 25.69
C LYS A 238 5.91 14.06 26.88
N ASP A 239 6.46 13.79 28.05
CA ASP A 239 6.07 14.46 29.29
C ASP A 239 6.73 15.84 29.44
N VAL A 240 6.45 16.49 30.58
CA VAL A 240 6.95 17.82 30.95
C VAL A 240 8.48 17.92 31.06
N THR A 241 9.20 16.80 31.16
CA THR A 241 10.67 16.73 31.17
C THR A 241 11.25 16.54 29.77
N GLY A 242 10.39 16.27 28.76
CA GLY A 242 10.80 15.86 27.42
C GLY A 242 11.08 14.36 27.30
N ALA A 243 10.81 13.56 28.33
CA ALA A 243 10.98 12.10 28.29
C ALA A 243 9.77 11.45 27.61
N LEU A 244 10.03 10.40 26.81
CA LEU A 244 8.97 9.66 26.12
C LEU A 244 8.06 8.93 27.11
N ILE A 245 6.75 9.03 26.88
CA ILE A 245 5.73 8.32 27.64
C ILE A 245 5.54 6.94 27.03
N ILE A 246 5.71 5.89 27.85
CA ILE A 246 5.47 4.50 27.42
C ILE A 246 3.97 4.34 27.11
N PRO A 247 3.59 3.78 25.94
CA PRO A 247 2.19 3.50 25.63
C PRO A 247 1.52 2.63 26.69
N SER A 248 0.31 3.01 27.10
CA SER A 248 -0.51 2.28 28.07
C SER A 248 -1.21 1.08 27.43
N THR A 249 -1.67 1.23 26.18
CA THR A 249 -2.18 0.13 25.36
C THR A 249 -1.72 0.29 23.91
N ILE A 250 -1.63 -0.81 23.18
CA ILE A 250 -1.27 -0.83 21.75
C ILE A 250 -2.24 -1.80 21.07
N SER A 251 -2.99 -1.32 20.07
CA SER A 251 -3.96 -2.16 19.34
C SER A 251 -3.28 -3.28 18.54
N HIS A 252 -4.05 -4.27 18.10
CA HIS A 252 -3.58 -5.37 17.25
C HIS A 252 -2.35 -6.14 17.82
N ASN A 253 -2.22 -6.18 19.15
CA ASN A 253 -1.08 -6.77 19.88
C ASN A 253 0.29 -6.21 19.48
N GLY A 254 0.35 -4.90 19.13
CA GLY A 254 1.60 -4.23 18.86
C GLY A 254 2.51 -4.13 20.09
N VAL A 255 3.82 -3.96 19.86
CA VAL A 255 4.87 -4.01 20.88
C VAL A 255 5.65 -2.70 20.89
N TYR A 256 5.91 -2.15 22.08
CA TYR A 256 6.80 -1.01 22.26
C TYR A 256 8.19 -1.46 22.71
N GLN A 257 9.22 -1.10 21.96
CA GLN A 257 10.62 -1.38 22.28
C GLN A 257 11.53 -0.31 21.66
N ASN A 258 12.54 0.16 22.40
CA ASN A 258 13.55 1.11 21.92
C ASN A 258 12.94 2.34 21.22
N GLN A 259 11.96 2.98 21.87
CA GLN A 259 11.20 4.15 21.36
C GLN A 259 10.28 3.87 20.16
N ASN A 260 10.30 2.65 19.61
CA ASN A 260 9.49 2.26 18.47
C ASN A 260 8.26 1.46 18.89
N ILE A 261 7.15 1.65 18.19
CA ILE A 261 5.93 0.84 18.28
C ILE A 261 5.84 0.02 16.99
N THR A 262 5.76 -1.30 17.13
CA THR A 262 5.74 -2.24 16.00
C THR A 262 4.48 -3.11 16.03
N TRP A 263 3.81 -3.22 14.88
CA TRP A 263 2.67 -4.12 14.66
C TRP A 263 3.02 -5.18 13.63
N SER A 264 2.57 -6.42 13.89
CA SER A 264 2.59 -7.52 12.92
C SER A 264 1.16 -7.79 12.48
N LEU A 265 0.78 -7.32 11.29
CA LEU A 265 -0.59 -7.39 10.78
C LEU A 265 -0.74 -8.55 9.79
N ASN A 266 -1.62 -9.48 10.13
CA ASN A 266 -1.94 -10.64 9.29
C ASN A 266 -2.88 -10.28 8.12
N HIS A 267 -3.61 -9.18 8.23
CA HIS A 267 -4.57 -8.69 7.24
C HIS A 267 -4.56 -7.15 7.21
N TYR A 268 -5.03 -6.56 6.12
CA TYR A 268 -5.19 -5.11 6.01
C TYR A 268 -6.12 -4.55 7.10
N SER A 269 -5.60 -3.58 7.87
CA SER A 269 -6.40 -2.65 8.66
C SER A 269 -6.27 -1.25 8.06
N LYS A 270 -7.32 -0.44 8.19
CA LYS A 270 -7.31 0.99 7.81
C LYS A 270 -6.52 1.88 8.77
N ASP A 271 -6.27 1.39 9.99
CA ASP A 271 -5.71 2.17 11.09
C ASP A 271 -5.12 1.25 12.16
N VAL A 272 -4.07 1.69 12.82
CA VAL A 272 -3.57 1.11 14.07
C VAL A 272 -3.36 2.22 15.09
N THR A 273 -3.60 1.91 16.35
CA THR A 273 -3.59 2.88 17.45
C THR A 273 -2.72 2.44 18.62
N TYR A 274 -2.29 3.43 19.40
CA TYR A 274 -1.80 3.23 20.77
C TYR A 274 -2.37 4.33 21.68
N THR A 275 -2.54 4.02 22.97
CA THR A 275 -2.94 5.00 23.98
C THR A 275 -1.78 5.33 24.90
N PHE A 276 -1.85 6.48 25.56
CA PHE A 276 -0.96 6.86 26.64
C PHE A 276 -1.76 7.46 27.81
N GLN A 277 -1.24 7.29 29.01
CA GLN A 277 -1.79 7.87 30.23
C GLN A 277 -0.67 8.03 31.25
N LYS A 278 -0.42 9.25 31.71
CA LYS A 278 0.59 9.57 32.71
C LYS A 278 0.12 10.68 33.64
N GLN A 279 0.23 10.46 34.95
CA GLN A 279 0.12 11.54 35.92
C GLN A 279 1.33 12.47 35.79
N VAL A 280 1.08 13.76 35.60
CA VAL A 280 2.09 14.81 35.45
C VAL A 280 1.84 15.91 36.47
N LYS A 281 2.92 16.56 36.92
CA LYS A 281 2.87 17.68 37.86
C LYS A 281 3.46 18.93 37.22
N ILE A 282 2.71 20.04 37.26
CA ILE A 282 3.12 21.35 36.76
C ILE A 282 2.69 22.38 37.82
N GLY A 283 3.64 23.20 38.29
CA GLY A 283 3.40 24.05 39.46
C GLY A 283 3.01 23.22 40.69
N VAL A 284 1.88 23.56 41.31
CA VAL A 284 1.31 22.78 42.42
C VAL A 284 0.38 21.65 41.95
N SER A 285 -0.23 21.79 40.77
CA SER A 285 -1.26 20.88 40.24
C SER A 285 -0.72 19.56 39.73
N THR A 286 -1.55 18.52 39.87
CA THR A 286 -1.39 17.22 39.21
C THR A 286 -2.55 16.99 38.26
N ALA A 287 -2.26 16.54 37.05
CA ALA A 287 -3.26 16.16 36.04
C ALA A 287 -2.85 14.85 35.37
N THR A 288 -3.79 14.12 34.77
CA THR A 288 -3.41 13.10 33.80
C THR A 288 -3.22 13.76 32.44
N PHE A 289 -2.07 13.48 31.82
CA PHE A 289 -1.89 13.65 30.40
C PHE A 289 -2.21 12.31 29.74
N SER A 290 -3.32 12.27 28.99
CA SER A 290 -3.89 11.03 28.47
C SER A 290 -4.36 11.23 27.02
N GLY A 291 -4.38 10.15 26.24
CA GLY A 291 -4.83 10.23 24.85
C GLY A 291 -4.66 8.97 24.01
N THR A 292 -5.13 9.06 22.77
CA THR A 292 -5.03 8.04 21.73
C THR A 292 -4.30 8.61 20.51
N ILE A 293 -3.31 7.89 20.02
CA ILE A 293 -2.60 8.23 18.79
C ILE A 293 -3.01 7.24 17.71
N HIS A 294 -3.51 7.77 16.59
CA HIS A 294 -3.86 7.05 15.38
C HIS A 294 -2.69 7.03 14.40
N GLN A 295 -2.53 5.90 13.71
CA GLN A 295 -1.64 5.73 12.57
C GLN A 295 -2.46 5.14 11.41
N PRO A 296 -3.07 6.01 10.58
CA PRO A 296 -3.84 5.57 9.43
C PRO A 296 -2.96 4.82 8.42
N LEU A 297 -3.53 3.81 7.78
CA LEU A 297 -2.87 2.91 6.84
C LEU A 297 -3.58 2.95 5.49
N LYS A 298 -2.82 3.22 4.42
CA LYS A 298 -3.30 3.22 3.03
C LYS A 298 -3.20 1.82 2.46
N ALA A 299 -4.28 1.35 1.83
CA ALA A 299 -4.25 0.15 1.01
C ALA A 299 -3.21 0.30 -0.12
N VAL A 300 -2.40 -0.75 -0.32
CA VAL A 300 -1.46 -0.84 -1.45
C VAL A 300 -2.15 -1.62 -2.58
N PRO A 301 -2.00 -1.27 -3.88
CA PRO A 301 -2.79 -1.84 -4.97
C PRO A 301 -2.81 -3.38 -5.08
N SER A 302 -1.82 -4.08 -4.51
CA SER A 302 -1.79 -5.53 -4.36
C SER A 302 -2.91 -6.13 -3.50
N TYR A 303 -3.57 -5.32 -2.66
CA TYR A 303 -4.62 -5.72 -1.74
C TYR A 303 -6.04 -5.30 -2.18
N ASN A 304 -6.21 -4.85 -3.43
CA ASN A 304 -7.49 -4.38 -3.99
C ASN A 304 -8.52 -5.52 -4.26
N GLY A 305 -8.50 -6.62 -3.50
CA GLY A 305 -9.40 -7.77 -3.65
C GLY A 305 -9.20 -8.61 -4.93
N ILE A 306 -8.25 -8.23 -5.80
CA ILE A 306 -7.90 -8.98 -7.00
C ILE A 306 -7.25 -10.31 -6.57
N THR A 307 -7.80 -11.42 -7.03
CA THR A 307 -7.24 -12.75 -6.76
C THR A 307 -6.75 -13.44 -8.01
N TYR A 308 -5.65 -14.16 -7.85
CA TYR A 308 -4.94 -14.90 -8.89
C TYR A 308 -5.12 -16.41 -8.70
N GLN A 309 -4.86 -17.15 -9.77
CA GLN A 309 -5.04 -18.59 -9.84
C GLN A 309 -3.73 -19.29 -10.21
N LEU A 310 -3.49 -20.44 -9.58
CA LEU A 310 -2.45 -21.38 -9.97
C LEU A 310 -3.03 -22.36 -11.00
N ILE A 311 -2.41 -22.40 -12.18
CA ILE A 311 -2.77 -23.30 -13.27
C ILE A 311 -1.60 -24.24 -13.52
N THR A 312 -1.86 -25.54 -13.59
CA THR A 312 -0.85 -26.56 -13.89
C THR A 312 -1.18 -27.23 -15.21
N THR A 313 -0.25 -27.25 -16.17
CA THR A 313 -0.44 -27.90 -17.47
C THR A 313 0.53 -29.08 -17.64
N TYR A 314 0.13 -30.06 -18.45
CA TYR A 314 0.88 -31.29 -18.68
C TYR A 314 1.03 -31.53 -20.18
N LYS A 315 2.24 -31.35 -20.71
CA LYS A 315 2.50 -31.34 -22.16
C LYS A 315 3.68 -32.22 -22.56
N ASP A 316 3.73 -32.64 -23.81
CA ASP A 316 4.92 -33.30 -24.36
C ASP A 316 6.03 -32.29 -24.74
N GLU A 317 7.20 -32.80 -25.12
CA GLU A 317 8.35 -32.01 -25.62
C GLU A 317 8.01 -31.11 -26.85
N LYS A 318 6.87 -31.32 -27.51
CA LYS A 318 6.38 -30.53 -28.67
C LYS A 318 5.22 -29.59 -28.30
N GLY A 319 4.82 -29.54 -27.02
CA GLY A 319 3.76 -28.68 -26.52
C GLY A 319 2.33 -29.24 -26.65
N LYS A 320 2.15 -30.49 -27.10
CA LYS A 320 0.84 -31.17 -27.16
C LYS A 320 0.35 -31.47 -25.74
N GLU A 321 -0.90 -31.16 -25.42
CA GLU A 321 -1.48 -31.48 -24.11
C GLU A 321 -1.69 -33.00 -23.96
N LEU A 322 -1.17 -33.55 -22.85
CA LEU A 322 -1.23 -34.98 -22.52
C LEU A 322 -2.29 -35.29 -21.46
N SER A 323 -2.70 -34.29 -20.68
CA SER A 323 -3.76 -34.38 -19.71
C SER A 323 -4.33 -33.00 -19.43
N THR A 324 -5.62 -32.93 -19.13
CA THR A 324 -6.32 -31.66 -18.89
C THR A 324 -5.63 -30.82 -17.82
N SER A 325 -5.42 -29.55 -18.14
CA SER A 325 -4.85 -28.54 -17.26
C SER A 325 -5.68 -28.37 -15.96
N LYS A 326 -5.00 -28.30 -14.82
CA LYS A 326 -5.62 -28.18 -13.48
C LYS A 326 -5.59 -26.74 -13.00
N VAL A 327 -6.76 -26.16 -12.71
CA VAL A 327 -6.89 -24.87 -12.00
C VAL A 327 -7.09 -25.16 -10.51
N GLY A 328 -6.32 -24.50 -9.65
CA GLY A 328 -6.46 -24.61 -8.20
C GLY A 328 -7.74 -23.96 -7.68
N SER A 329 -8.41 -24.61 -6.72
CA SER A 329 -9.59 -24.05 -6.05
C SER A 329 -9.25 -22.91 -5.09
N LYS A 330 -8.05 -22.92 -4.50
CA LYS A 330 -7.53 -21.80 -3.72
C LYS A 330 -7.30 -20.58 -4.64
N LYS A 331 -7.86 -19.44 -4.23
CA LYS A 331 -7.55 -18.11 -4.76
C LYS A 331 -6.34 -17.54 -4.01
N TYR A 332 -5.44 -16.87 -4.71
CA TYR A 332 -4.19 -16.34 -4.17
C TYR A 332 -4.15 -14.81 -4.29
N GLN A 333 -3.48 -14.15 -3.35
CA GLN A 333 -3.12 -12.73 -3.43
C GLN A 333 -1.63 -12.57 -3.77
N ALA A 334 -1.20 -11.35 -4.09
CA ALA A 334 0.22 -11.08 -4.30
C ALA A 334 1.05 -11.40 -3.04
N ASN A 335 2.25 -11.93 -3.24
CA ASN A 335 3.16 -12.49 -2.23
C ASN A 335 2.74 -13.82 -1.56
N ASP A 336 1.54 -14.36 -1.82
CA ASP A 336 1.16 -15.68 -1.30
C ASP A 336 2.12 -16.76 -1.80
N VAL A 337 2.53 -17.65 -0.88
CA VAL A 337 3.35 -18.81 -1.22
C VAL A 337 2.50 -19.89 -1.92
N TYR A 338 3.04 -20.48 -2.97
CA TYR A 338 2.43 -21.58 -3.71
C TYR A 338 3.42 -22.71 -4.00
N SER A 339 2.87 -23.89 -4.25
CA SER A 339 3.55 -25.06 -4.77
C SER A 339 2.62 -25.85 -5.70
N ALA A 340 3.20 -26.43 -6.75
CA ALA A 340 2.56 -27.35 -7.67
C ALA A 340 3.34 -28.67 -7.68
N SER A 341 2.67 -29.75 -8.11
CA SER A 341 3.25 -31.08 -8.23
C SER A 341 2.93 -31.69 -9.60
N PRO A 342 3.83 -32.51 -10.17
CA PRO A 342 3.56 -33.21 -11.42
C PRO A 342 2.44 -34.24 -11.28
N LYS A 343 1.82 -34.59 -12.41
CA LYS A 343 0.86 -35.70 -12.51
C LYS A 343 1.56 -36.96 -13.04
N ASN A 344 1.14 -38.14 -12.61
CA ASN A 344 1.54 -39.39 -13.24
C ASN A 344 0.77 -39.57 -14.57
N ILE A 345 1.49 -39.84 -15.68
CA ILE A 345 0.91 -39.97 -17.02
C ILE A 345 1.40 -41.31 -17.62
N PRO A 346 0.53 -42.32 -17.79
CA PRO A 346 0.92 -43.62 -18.34
C PRO A 346 1.62 -43.50 -19.69
N GLY A 347 2.80 -44.13 -19.83
CA GLY A 347 3.61 -44.08 -21.04
C GLY A 347 4.52 -42.87 -21.19
N TYR A 348 4.59 -41.99 -20.20
CA TYR A 348 5.42 -40.80 -20.23
C TYR A 348 6.22 -40.63 -18.93
N SER A 349 7.44 -40.09 -19.05
CA SER A 349 8.28 -39.69 -17.92
C SER A 349 8.43 -38.16 -17.90
N LEU A 350 8.50 -37.56 -16.72
CA LEU A 350 8.76 -36.12 -16.58
C LEU A 350 10.20 -35.83 -17.04
N VAL A 351 10.39 -34.81 -17.88
CA VAL A 351 11.72 -34.44 -18.40
C VAL A 351 12.55 -33.75 -17.32
N ALA A 352 11.95 -32.76 -16.64
CA ALA A 352 12.55 -32.03 -15.53
C ALA A 352 11.45 -31.36 -14.68
N PHE A 353 11.78 -31.04 -13.44
CA PHE A 353 10.94 -30.17 -12.62
C PHE A 353 11.11 -28.70 -13.06
N PRO A 354 10.02 -27.97 -13.36
CA PRO A 354 10.12 -26.57 -13.77
C PRO A 354 10.55 -25.70 -12.58
N SER A 355 11.39 -24.69 -12.85
CA SER A 355 11.95 -23.80 -11.82
C SER A 355 10.88 -23.01 -11.04
N ASN A 356 9.72 -22.76 -11.65
CA ASN A 356 8.57 -22.10 -11.03
C ASN A 356 7.57 -23.07 -10.38
N GLN A 357 7.94 -24.33 -10.08
CA GLN A 357 7.02 -25.24 -9.40
C GLN A 357 6.62 -24.81 -7.98
N ALA A 358 7.40 -23.93 -7.36
CA ALA A 358 7.07 -23.28 -6.09
C ALA A 358 7.61 -21.84 -6.08
N GLY A 359 6.98 -20.96 -5.31
CA GLY A 359 7.39 -19.57 -5.21
C GLY A 359 6.36 -18.69 -4.52
N LYS A 360 6.38 -17.39 -4.84
CA LYS A 360 5.38 -16.41 -4.40
C LYS A 360 4.58 -15.86 -5.58
N PHE A 361 3.32 -15.53 -5.37
CA PHE A 361 2.49 -14.89 -6.39
C PHE A 361 2.92 -13.45 -6.70
N GLY A 362 2.96 -13.11 -7.98
CA GLY A 362 3.08 -11.73 -8.46
C GLY A 362 1.71 -11.07 -8.57
N GLN A 363 1.55 -10.19 -9.57
CA GLN A 363 0.27 -9.53 -9.89
C GLN A 363 -0.46 -10.21 -11.08
N SER A 364 -0.29 -11.52 -11.25
CA SER A 364 -0.90 -12.29 -12.34
C SER A 364 -1.14 -13.75 -11.95
N ASN A 365 -1.96 -14.45 -12.74
CA ASN A 365 -2.08 -15.90 -12.67
C ASN A 365 -0.72 -16.56 -12.96
N ILE A 366 -0.41 -17.63 -12.24
CA ILE A 366 0.82 -18.40 -12.44
C ILE A 366 0.49 -19.70 -13.16
N ILE A 367 1.26 -20.00 -14.21
CA ILE A 367 1.16 -21.23 -14.98
C ILE A 367 2.43 -22.05 -14.77
N VAL A 368 2.30 -23.25 -14.21
CA VAL A 368 3.37 -24.23 -14.07
C VAL A 368 3.21 -25.29 -15.15
N ASN A 369 4.20 -25.40 -16.04
CA ASN A 369 4.17 -26.31 -17.18
C ASN A 369 5.08 -27.51 -16.90
N TYR A 370 4.50 -28.69 -16.70
CA TYR A 370 5.26 -29.94 -16.62
C TYR A 370 5.41 -30.54 -18.02
N ILE A 371 6.65 -30.71 -18.46
CA ILE A 371 7.01 -31.25 -19.77
C ILE A 371 7.42 -32.72 -19.62
N TYR A 372 6.82 -33.57 -20.45
CA TYR A 372 6.98 -35.02 -20.41
C TYR A 372 7.52 -35.56 -21.73
N LYS A 373 8.24 -36.68 -21.64
CA LYS A 373 8.79 -37.43 -22.76
C LYS A 373 8.16 -38.81 -22.83
N ALA A 374 7.83 -39.27 -24.04
CA ALA A 374 7.29 -40.60 -24.26
C ALA A 374 8.32 -41.68 -23.87
N ASN A 375 7.87 -42.68 -23.13
CA ASN A 375 8.66 -43.85 -22.77
C ASN A 375 8.81 -44.75 -24.00
N ASN A 376 10.02 -45.30 -24.19
CA ASN A 376 10.30 -46.24 -25.26
C ASN A 376 10.41 -47.64 -24.67
N TYR A 377 9.69 -48.58 -25.27
CA TYR A 377 9.63 -49.98 -24.88
C TYR A 377 10.33 -50.86 -25.93
N GLN A 378 10.79 -52.02 -25.47
CA GLN A 378 11.56 -52.98 -26.25
C GLN A 378 10.78 -54.28 -26.46
N LEU A 379 10.91 -54.84 -27.67
CA LEU A 379 10.41 -56.15 -28.03
C LEU A 379 11.57 -57.15 -28.08
N THR A 380 11.43 -58.28 -27.40
CA THR A 380 12.43 -59.36 -27.41
C THR A 380 11.78 -60.68 -27.78
N SER A 381 12.34 -61.39 -28.77
CA SER A 381 11.98 -62.78 -29.08
C SER A 381 13.04 -63.71 -28.51
N THR A 382 12.64 -64.69 -27.69
CA THR A 382 13.55 -65.73 -27.16
C THR A 382 13.23 -67.09 -27.75
N PHE A 383 14.23 -67.96 -27.87
CA PHE A 383 14.11 -69.26 -28.52
C PHE A 383 14.68 -70.36 -27.61
N LYS A 384 13.79 -71.16 -27.03
CA LYS A 384 14.11 -72.07 -25.92
C LYS A 384 13.64 -73.50 -26.20
N ASP A 385 14.28 -74.47 -25.57
CA ASP A 385 13.80 -75.86 -25.57
C ASP A 385 12.65 -76.10 -24.56
N GLU A 386 12.08 -77.31 -24.56
CA GLU A 386 11.04 -77.76 -23.62
C GLU A 386 11.43 -77.61 -22.13
N LYS A 387 12.72 -77.46 -21.81
CA LYS A 387 13.25 -77.27 -20.44
C LYS A 387 13.60 -75.81 -20.14
N GLY A 388 13.33 -74.88 -21.07
CA GLY A 388 13.60 -73.45 -20.92
C GLY A 388 15.05 -73.04 -21.21
N LYS A 389 15.91 -73.95 -21.69
CA LYS A 389 17.28 -73.61 -22.08
C LYS A 389 17.27 -72.85 -23.40
N GLU A 390 18.04 -71.77 -23.52
CA GLU A 390 18.22 -71.07 -24.79
C GLU A 390 19.02 -71.93 -25.79
N ILE A 391 18.45 -72.07 -26.98
CA ILE A 391 18.98 -72.88 -28.09
C ILE A 391 19.30 -72.04 -29.34
N SER A 392 18.92 -70.76 -29.33
CA SER A 392 19.37 -69.74 -30.27
C SER A 392 19.38 -68.39 -29.56
N ALA A 393 20.20 -67.46 -30.04
CA ALA A 393 20.32 -66.13 -29.45
C ALA A 393 18.98 -65.37 -29.51
N SER A 394 18.63 -64.69 -28.42
CA SER A 394 17.43 -63.86 -28.37
C SER A 394 17.55 -62.67 -29.33
N VAL A 395 16.48 -62.38 -30.07
CA VAL A 395 16.41 -61.24 -31.00
C VAL A 395 15.71 -60.08 -30.31
N ILE A 396 16.46 -59.02 -30.08
CA ILE A 396 15.93 -57.71 -29.67
C ILE A 396 15.55 -56.95 -30.94
N ASP A 397 14.33 -56.42 -31.02
CA ASP A 397 13.96 -55.52 -32.09
C ASP A 397 14.61 -54.15 -31.86
N ASN A 398 15.25 -53.61 -32.90
CA ASN A 398 15.92 -52.31 -32.87
C ASN A 398 14.92 -51.14 -32.94
N ARG A 399 13.65 -51.40 -33.28
CA ARG A 399 12.57 -50.41 -33.18
C ARG A 399 12.29 -50.09 -31.72
N LYS A 400 12.14 -48.80 -31.43
CA LYS A 400 11.57 -48.29 -30.18
C LYS A 400 10.04 -48.26 -30.29
N TYR A 401 9.35 -48.86 -29.34
CA TYR A 401 7.89 -48.95 -29.30
C TYR A 401 7.30 -47.98 -28.29
N ASN A 402 6.15 -47.40 -28.61
CA ASN A 402 5.34 -46.60 -27.71
C ASN A 402 4.10 -47.39 -27.26
N ILE A 403 3.34 -46.88 -26.28
CA ILE A 403 2.04 -47.47 -25.94
C ILE A 403 1.12 -47.48 -27.17
N ASN A 404 0.40 -48.58 -27.36
CA ASN A 404 -0.45 -48.88 -28.51
C ASN A 404 0.28 -49.07 -29.86
N ASP A 405 1.61 -49.10 -29.91
CA ASP A 405 2.29 -49.59 -31.11
C ASP A 405 1.99 -51.09 -31.29
N MET A 406 1.55 -51.46 -32.49
CA MET A 406 1.38 -52.86 -32.88
C MET A 406 2.74 -53.54 -33.08
N TYR A 407 2.88 -54.78 -32.61
CA TYR A 407 4.05 -55.61 -32.85
C TYR A 407 3.67 -56.97 -33.43
N SER A 408 4.62 -57.58 -34.12
CA SER A 408 4.57 -58.93 -34.66
C SER A 408 5.97 -59.52 -34.64
N THR A 409 6.11 -60.76 -34.19
CA THR A 409 7.40 -61.48 -34.14
C THR A 409 7.36 -62.69 -35.07
N LYS A 410 8.53 -63.21 -35.46
CA LYS A 410 8.63 -64.42 -36.30
C LYS A 410 9.45 -65.50 -35.59
N LYS A 411 9.05 -66.76 -35.78
CA LYS A 411 9.88 -67.92 -35.44
C LYS A 411 11.16 -67.91 -36.28
N VAL A 412 12.21 -68.58 -35.79
CA VAL A 412 13.46 -68.81 -36.53
C VAL A 412 13.63 -70.30 -36.79
N THR A 413 14.34 -70.66 -37.85
CA THR A 413 14.67 -72.06 -38.13
C THR A 413 15.92 -72.45 -37.35
N ILE A 414 15.83 -73.47 -36.50
CA ILE A 414 16.93 -73.96 -35.66
C ILE A 414 17.26 -75.40 -36.09
N PRO A 415 18.46 -75.70 -36.60
CA PRO A 415 18.80 -77.04 -37.06
C PRO A 415 18.62 -78.12 -35.97
N GLY A 416 17.84 -79.16 -36.28
CA GLY A 416 17.53 -80.25 -35.36
C GLY A 416 16.50 -79.92 -34.27
N TYR A 417 15.70 -78.85 -34.45
CA TYR A 417 14.62 -78.46 -33.54
C TYR A 417 13.36 -77.98 -34.29
N SER A 418 12.23 -78.60 -33.99
CA SER A 418 10.89 -78.22 -34.48
C SER A 418 10.15 -77.33 -33.48
N LEU A 419 9.50 -76.26 -33.96
CA LEU A 419 8.67 -75.39 -33.10
C LEU A 419 7.43 -76.15 -32.61
N ILE A 420 7.16 -76.13 -31.29
CA ILE A 420 6.03 -76.84 -30.69
C ILE A 420 4.70 -76.15 -31.01
N ALA A 421 4.65 -74.84 -30.77
CA ALA A 421 3.48 -74.01 -31.02
C ALA A 421 3.88 -72.55 -31.25
N ILE A 422 3.03 -71.83 -31.97
CA ILE A 422 3.15 -70.37 -32.09
C ILE A 422 2.69 -69.73 -30.77
N PRO A 423 3.49 -68.83 -30.14
CA PRO A 423 3.09 -68.17 -28.90
C PRO A 423 1.84 -67.30 -29.09
N ARG A 424 0.91 -67.34 -28.13
CA ARG A 424 -0.34 -66.55 -28.20
C ARG A 424 -0.09 -65.04 -28.26
N ASN A 425 1.04 -64.58 -27.70
CA ASN A 425 1.49 -63.19 -27.78
C ASN A 425 2.48 -62.94 -28.93
N GLN A 426 2.49 -63.75 -30.01
CA GLN A 426 3.31 -63.47 -31.19
C GLN A 426 3.06 -62.08 -31.77
N ASN A 427 1.79 -61.64 -31.72
CA ASN A 427 1.29 -60.35 -32.19
C ASN A 427 0.49 -59.67 -31.07
N GLY A 428 0.48 -58.34 -31.06
CA GLY A 428 -0.32 -57.58 -30.10
C GLY A 428 0.00 -56.09 -30.12
N PHE A 429 -0.35 -55.39 -29.04
CA PHE A 429 -0.05 -53.97 -28.84
C PHE A 429 0.81 -53.77 -27.58
N PHE A 430 1.67 -52.75 -27.61
CA PHE A 430 2.48 -52.38 -26.45
C PHE A 430 1.67 -51.72 -25.33
N GLY A 431 1.80 -52.24 -24.12
CA GLY A 431 1.34 -51.61 -22.88
C GLY A 431 2.42 -50.71 -22.27
N THR A 432 2.38 -50.53 -20.94
CA THR A 432 3.37 -49.69 -20.20
C THR A 432 4.71 -50.37 -19.93
N ASN A 433 5.01 -51.52 -20.55
CA ASN A 433 6.14 -52.40 -20.24
C ASN A 433 6.79 -52.97 -21.51
N ASN A 434 8.05 -53.41 -21.40
CA ASN A 434 8.71 -54.23 -22.42
C ASN A 434 7.96 -55.56 -22.63
N ILE A 435 8.04 -56.11 -23.85
CA ILE A 435 7.34 -57.35 -24.22
C ILE A 435 8.36 -58.41 -24.65
N THR A 436 8.17 -59.62 -24.13
CA THR A 436 8.96 -60.79 -24.51
C THR A 436 8.06 -61.87 -25.11
N VAL A 437 8.40 -62.36 -26.31
CA VAL A 437 7.75 -63.48 -26.98
C VAL A 437 8.66 -64.70 -26.92
N ASN A 438 8.19 -65.76 -26.25
CA ASN A 438 8.98 -66.96 -26.00
C ASN A 438 8.55 -68.09 -26.95
N TYR A 439 9.39 -68.40 -27.94
CA TYR A 439 9.19 -69.53 -28.85
C TYR A 439 9.82 -70.78 -28.27
N VAL A 440 9.03 -71.85 -28.11
CA VAL A 440 9.48 -73.13 -27.52
C VAL A 440 9.57 -74.20 -28.60
N TYR A 441 10.73 -74.86 -28.68
CA TYR A 441 11.05 -75.88 -29.67
C TYR A 441 11.35 -77.23 -29.01
N LYS A 442 11.06 -78.30 -29.74
CA LYS A 442 11.35 -79.69 -29.40
C LYS A 442 12.48 -80.20 -30.29
N LYS A 443 13.42 -80.96 -29.72
CA LYS A 443 14.53 -81.53 -30.48
C LYS A 443 14.03 -82.64 -31.41
N ASP A 444 14.47 -82.62 -32.66
CA ASP A 444 14.10 -83.60 -33.67
C ASP A 444 14.81 -84.95 -33.40
N SER A 445 14.07 -86.05 -33.51
CA SER A 445 14.61 -87.41 -33.38
C SER A 445 15.04 -87.95 -34.73
N PHE A 446 16.36 -88.02 -34.98
CA PHE A 446 16.93 -88.68 -36.16
C PHE A 446 16.69 -90.20 -36.12
N SER A 447 16.24 -90.77 -37.23
CA SER A 447 16.25 -92.21 -37.48
C SER A 447 17.25 -92.56 -38.59
N GLU A 448 18.30 -93.29 -38.25
CA GLU A 448 19.26 -93.81 -39.22
C GLU A 448 18.72 -95.09 -39.89
N LYS A 449 18.51 -95.06 -41.21
CA LYS A 449 18.63 -96.25 -42.07
C LYS A 449 19.13 -95.89 -43.47
N TYR A 450 20.33 -96.38 -43.78
CA TYR A 450 20.88 -96.57 -45.14
C TYR A 450 21.63 -97.91 -45.18
N SER A 451 21.93 -98.41 -46.40
CA SER A 451 22.54 -99.72 -46.79
C SER A 451 21.50 -100.82 -47.12
N LYS A 452 21.68 -101.70 -48.13
CA LYS A 452 22.65 -101.91 -49.25
C LYS A 452 21.84 -102.54 -50.43
N GLU A 453 22.27 -102.56 -51.69
CA GLU A 453 23.13 -103.59 -52.33
C GLU A 453 23.49 -103.25 -53.80
N ASP A 454 24.53 -103.91 -54.34
CA ASP A 454 25.14 -103.70 -55.66
C ASP A 454 24.48 -104.45 -56.84
N LYS A 455 24.63 -103.91 -58.07
CA LYS A 455 25.37 -104.57 -59.19
C LYS A 455 25.39 -103.80 -60.53
N ASN A 456 26.61 -103.69 -61.09
CA ASN A 456 26.98 -103.65 -62.52
C ASN A 456 26.16 -102.84 -63.55
N MET A 457 26.73 -101.71 -64.01
CA MET A 457 27.18 -101.58 -65.41
C MET A 457 28.10 -100.35 -65.61
N SER A 458 29.14 -100.50 -66.44
CA SER A 458 29.95 -99.38 -66.96
C SER A 458 29.48 -99.00 -68.37
N PRO A 459 29.86 -97.82 -68.92
CA PRO A 459 31.15 -97.73 -69.59
C PRO A 459 31.95 -96.43 -69.36
N LYS A 460 33.24 -96.52 -69.72
CA LYS A 460 34.27 -95.45 -69.70
C LYS A 460 33.94 -94.32 -70.68
N VAL A 461 34.38 -93.08 -70.40
CA VAL A 461 35.23 -92.23 -71.29
C VAL A 461 36.01 -91.18 -70.46
N LYS A 462 37.19 -90.81 -70.96
CA LYS A 462 38.34 -90.09 -70.35
C LYS A 462 38.08 -88.66 -69.84
N LEU A 463 38.91 -88.27 -68.85
CA LEU A 463 39.17 -86.88 -68.46
C LEU A 463 39.68 -86.01 -69.62
N LYS A 464 39.35 -84.71 -69.59
CA LYS A 464 40.20 -83.65 -70.16
C LYS A 464 40.33 -82.48 -69.16
N LYS A 465 41.58 -82.11 -68.91
CA LYS A 465 42.06 -81.04 -68.01
C LYS A 465 41.86 -79.65 -68.65
N ILE A 466 41.70 -78.59 -67.86
CA ILE A 466 42.36 -77.26 -67.97
C ILE A 466 41.71 -76.25 -66.98
N LEU A 467 42.56 -75.51 -66.26
CA LEU A 467 42.23 -74.29 -65.50
C LEU A 467 42.70 -73.07 -66.30
N PRO A 468 42.01 -71.92 -66.16
CA PRO A 468 42.69 -70.64 -65.86
C PRO A 468 41.96 -69.94 -64.67
N LYS A 469 42.54 -69.12 -63.76
CA LYS A 469 43.40 -67.91 -63.88
C LYS A 469 42.72 -66.84 -64.78
N THR A 470 42.66 -65.55 -64.48
CA THR A 470 43.31 -64.64 -63.50
C THR A 470 42.30 -63.58 -62.98
N GLY A 471 42.71 -62.70 -62.06
CA GLY A 471 42.12 -61.35 -61.93
C GLY A 471 43.13 -60.28 -62.38
N ASP A 472 42.67 -59.05 -62.65
CA ASP A 472 43.35 -57.76 -62.38
C ASP A 472 42.62 -56.54 -63.00
N ASN A 473 42.57 -55.45 -62.21
CA ASN A 473 42.66 -53.99 -62.54
C ASN A 473 41.58 -53.34 -63.45
N GLY A 474 41.18 -52.06 -63.33
CA GLY A 474 41.48 -50.91 -62.45
C GLY A 474 40.44 -49.78 -62.73
N ASP A 475 40.58 -48.50 -62.37
CA ASP A 475 41.61 -47.80 -61.57
C ASP A 475 41.10 -46.43 -61.00
N SER A 476 41.96 -45.41 -60.92
CA SER A 476 41.88 -44.05 -60.35
C SER A 476 41.56 -42.93 -61.41
N LEU A 477 41.45 -41.60 -61.18
CA LEU A 477 42.05 -40.66 -60.21
C LEU A 477 41.33 -39.26 -60.22
N ASN A 478 41.74 -38.34 -59.33
CA ASN A 478 41.51 -36.87 -59.25
C ASN A 478 40.17 -36.39 -58.63
N VAL A 479 40.09 -35.65 -57.50
CA VAL A 479 40.87 -34.55 -56.88
C VAL A 479 40.58 -33.16 -57.45
N MET A 480 39.95 -32.31 -56.64
CA MET A 480 40.34 -30.90 -56.54
C MET A 480 40.15 -30.34 -55.12
N VAL A 481 41.02 -29.41 -54.73
CA VAL A 481 41.16 -28.82 -53.39
C VAL A 481 40.41 -27.48 -53.30
N GLY A 482 39.86 -27.16 -52.11
CA GLY A 482 39.28 -25.86 -51.80
C GLY A 482 39.45 -25.51 -50.32
N LEU A 483 40.59 -24.93 -49.96
CA LEU A 483 40.89 -24.45 -48.60
C LEU A 483 40.30 -23.05 -48.38
N LEU A 484 39.70 -22.77 -47.22
CA LEU A 484 39.67 -21.41 -46.66
C LEU A 484 39.45 -21.39 -45.14
N LEU A 485 40.38 -20.74 -44.44
CA LEU A 485 40.47 -20.57 -42.99
C LEU A 485 40.59 -19.07 -42.68
N ILE A 486 39.68 -18.50 -41.88
CA ILE A 486 39.86 -17.32 -40.99
C ILE A 486 38.80 -17.54 -39.88
N LEU A 487 39.08 -17.69 -38.57
CA LEU A 487 39.45 -16.66 -37.58
C LEU A 487 38.52 -15.42 -37.64
N SER A 488 38.11 -14.76 -36.55
CA SER A 488 38.71 -14.65 -35.21
C SER A 488 37.68 -14.40 -34.09
N THR A 489 38.20 -14.40 -32.86
CA THR A 489 37.56 -14.19 -31.57
C THR A 489 37.48 -12.70 -31.12
N ILE A 490 36.73 -12.46 -30.03
CA ILE A 490 37.07 -11.52 -28.91
C ILE A 490 36.78 -9.99 -29.01
N CYS A 491 35.76 -9.57 -28.23
CA CYS A 491 35.78 -8.55 -27.15
C CYS A 491 35.72 -7.01 -27.35
N ILE A 492 34.99 -6.42 -26.36
CA ILE A 492 35.14 -5.10 -25.67
C ILE A 492 34.68 -3.82 -26.37
N ASN A 493 33.62 -3.23 -25.79
CA ASN A 493 33.63 -1.91 -25.14
C ASN A 493 32.53 -1.94 -24.05
N LYS A 494 32.78 -1.82 -22.74
CA LYS A 494 33.23 -0.64 -21.97
C LYS A 494 32.50 0.65 -22.41
N VAL A 495 31.47 1.08 -21.68
CA VAL A 495 31.52 1.86 -20.42
C VAL A 495 32.12 3.26 -20.60
N CYS A 496 31.22 4.20 -20.93
CA CYS A 496 31.20 5.63 -20.65
C CYS A 496 29.80 6.11 -21.12
N HIS A 497 29.08 7.04 -20.48
CA HIS A 497 29.49 8.10 -19.55
C HIS A 497 28.43 8.37 -18.46
N LYS A 498 28.79 9.20 -17.47
CA LYS A 498 27.93 9.64 -16.33
C LYS A 498 27.10 10.92 -16.71
N PRO A 499 26.30 11.54 -15.82
CA PRO A 499 25.02 12.16 -16.18
C PRO A 499 25.09 13.68 -16.40
N SER A 500 23.97 14.26 -16.83
CA SER A 500 23.71 15.70 -16.80
C SER A 500 22.44 16.03 -16.00
N LYS A 501 22.66 16.74 -14.88
CA LYS A 501 21.82 17.74 -14.21
C LYS A 501 20.32 17.50 -14.08
#